data_AF-A5UWH5-F1
#
_entry.id   AF-A5UWH5-F1
#
_cell.length_a   1.000
_cell.length_b   1.000
_cell.length_c   1.000
_cell.angle_alpha   90.00
_cell.angle_beta   90.00
_cell.angle_gamma   90.00
#
_symmetry.space_group_name_H-M   'P 1'
#
loop_
_entity.id
_entity.type
_entity.pdbx_description
1 polymer ?
#
loop_
_entity_poly.entity_id
_entity_poly.type
_entity_poly.pdbx_seq_one_letter_code
_entity_poly.pdbx_strand_id
1 'polypeptide(L)'
;MAHRRLPTIRASEVGEYVYCARSWWLRRVAGLEPEGRERRERGTTLHRRHARSVALSRLLLAVAVLLGVAALIVLVGGGYAG
;
A
#
# COMPACT_ATOMS: atom_id res chain seq x y z
N MET A 1 19.14 -33.10 -2.15
CA MET A 1 18.28 -32.80 -3.31
C MET A 1 17.92 -31.32 -3.28
N ALA A 2 18.29 -30.56 -4.31
CA ALA A 2 17.95 -29.14 -4.37
C ALA A 2 16.45 -28.99 -4.66
N HIS A 3 15.70 -28.37 -3.75
CA HIS A 3 14.31 -28.01 -4.02
C HIS A 3 14.28 -27.01 -5.20
N ARG A 4 13.79 -27.45 -6.34
CA ARG A 4 13.49 -26.57 -7.47
C ARG A 4 12.41 -25.59 -7.01
N ARG A 5 12.79 -24.33 -6.78
CA ARG A 5 11.81 -23.30 -6.49
C ARG A 5 10.99 -23.07 -7.75
N LEU A 6 9.67 -23.27 -7.63
CA LEU A 6 8.76 -22.85 -8.68
C LEU A 6 8.80 -21.31 -8.80
N PRO A 7 8.61 -20.76 -10.01
CA PRO A 7 8.51 -19.32 -10.18
C PRO A 7 7.37 -18.74 -9.33
N THR A 8 7.61 -17.62 -8.66
CA THR A 8 6.56 -16.91 -7.93
C THR A 8 5.56 -16.31 -8.92
N ILE A 9 4.28 -16.70 -8.80
CA ILE A 9 3.18 -16.13 -9.59
C ILE A 9 2.62 -14.91 -8.84
N ARG A 10 2.43 -13.78 -9.54
CA ARG A 10 1.85 -12.56 -8.96
C ARG A 10 0.32 -12.63 -8.94
N ALA A 11 -0.32 -12.03 -7.95
CA ALA A 11 -1.79 -11.93 -7.92
C ALA A 11 -2.35 -11.23 -9.19
N SER A 12 -1.65 -10.20 -9.69
CA SER A 12 -2.03 -9.52 -10.94
C SER A 12 -1.88 -10.38 -12.19
N GLU A 13 -1.04 -11.42 -12.14
CA GLU A 13 -0.90 -12.39 -13.21
C GLU A 13 -2.06 -13.39 -13.22
N VAL A 14 -2.47 -13.88 -12.04
CA VAL A 14 -3.68 -14.69 -11.90
C VAL A 14 -4.91 -13.90 -12.36
N GLY A 15 -5.03 -12.65 -11.91
CA GLY A 15 -6.13 -11.77 -12.33
C GLY A 15 -6.16 -11.54 -13.84
N GLU A 16 -5.01 -11.36 -14.48
CA GLU A 16 -4.93 -11.23 -15.95
C GLU A 16 -5.37 -12.50 -16.66
N TYR A 17 -4.97 -13.68 -16.17
CA TYR A 17 -5.39 -14.95 -16.74
C TYR A 17 -6.91 -15.19 -16.60
N VAL A 18 -7.45 -14.94 -15.39
CA VAL A 18 -8.89 -15.07 -15.11
C VAL A 18 -9.71 -14.09 -15.96
N TYR A 19 -9.21 -12.86 -16.17
CA TYR A 19 -9.85 -11.89 -17.04
C TYR A 19 -9.78 -12.32 -18.52
N CYS A 20 -8.58 -12.67 -19.01
CA CYS A 20 -8.37 -13.16 -20.36
C CYS A 20 -7.07 -13.96 -20.49
N ALA A 21 -7.20 -15.27 -20.64
CA ALA A 21 -6.06 -16.18 -20.85
C ALA A 21 -5.21 -15.79 -22.07
N ARG A 22 -5.83 -15.24 -23.13
CA ARG A 22 -5.10 -14.77 -24.32
C ARG A 22 -4.24 -13.55 -24.01
N SER A 23 -4.73 -12.55 -23.27
CA SER A 23 -3.92 -11.38 -22.91
C SER A 23 -2.76 -11.77 -22.00
N TRP A 24 -3.00 -12.68 -21.05
CA TRP A 24 -1.94 -13.27 -20.23
C TRP A 24 -0.86 -13.94 -21.10
N TRP A 25 -1.26 -14.78 -22.07
CA TRP A 25 -0.31 -15.48 -22.94
C TRP A 25 0.49 -14.50 -23.81
N LEU A 26 -0.17 -13.50 -24.40
CA LEU A 26 0.49 -12.47 -25.20
C LEU A 26 1.54 -11.71 -24.38
N ARG A 27 1.21 -11.34 -23.13
CA ARG A 27 2.14 -10.60 -22.27
C ARG A 27 3.25 -11.48 -21.70
N ARG A 28 2.92 -12.68 -21.20
CA ARG A 28 3.84 -13.51 -20.40
C ARG A 28 4.64 -14.51 -21.23
N VAL A 29 4.06 -15.04 -22.30
CA VAL A 29 4.70 -16.03 -23.16
C VAL A 29 5.26 -15.38 -24.41
N ALA A 30 4.47 -14.55 -25.11
CA ALA A 30 4.94 -13.86 -26.32
C ALA A 30 5.73 -12.57 -26.04
N GLY A 31 5.74 -12.09 -24.79
CA GLY A 31 6.51 -10.91 -24.40
C GLY A 31 6.01 -9.59 -24.98
N LEU A 32 4.76 -9.53 -25.43
CA LEU A 32 4.17 -8.31 -25.98
C LEU A 32 3.73 -7.38 -24.85
N GLU A 33 4.33 -6.20 -24.79
CA GLU A 33 3.99 -5.21 -23.77
C GLU A 33 2.62 -4.56 -24.08
N PRO A 34 1.67 -4.55 -23.13
CA PRO A 34 0.40 -3.88 -23.33
C PRO A 34 0.58 -2.37 -23.30
N GLU A 35 -0.18 -1.68 -24.14
CA GLU A 35 -0.24 -0.21 -24.15
C GLU A 35 -0.55 0.38 -22.76
N GLY A 36 -0.19 1.67 -22.59
CA GLY A 36 -0.49 2.41 -21.38
C GLY A 36 0.48 2.16 -20.22
N ARG A 37 1.70 1.66 -20.48
CA ARG A 37 2.79 1.59 -19.50
C ARG A 37 2.98 2.93 -18.76
N GLU A 38 2.97 4.03 -19.51
CA GLU A 38 3.08 5.37 -18.94
C GLU A 38 1.96 5.67 -17.92
N ARG A 39 0.71 5.28 -18.21
CA ARG A 39 -0.41 5.44 -17.27
C ARG A 39 -0.18 4.65 -15.97
N ARG A 40 0.37 3.43 -16.06
CA ARG A 40 0.70 2.59 -14.89
C ARG A 40 1.83 3.20 -14.05
N GLU A 41 2.85 3.75 -14.70
CA GLU A 41 3.99 4.41 -14.03
C GLU A 41 3.54 5.72 -13.34
N ARG A 42 2.68 6.51 -14.00
CA ARG A 42 2.03 7.68 -13.39
C ARG A 42 1.21 7.27 -12.16
N GLY A 43 0.37 6.24 -12.27
CA GLY A 43 -0.41 5.69 -11.15
C GLY A 43 0.46 5.26 -9.96
N THR A 44 1.53 4.53 -10.22
CA THR A 44 2.52 4.12 -9.19
C THR A 44 3.14 5.33 -8.50
N THR A 45 3.44 6.39 -9.25
CA THR A 45 3.99 7.62 -8.68
C THR A 45 2.99 8.36 -7.80
N LEU A 46 1.73 8.42 -8.21
CA LEU A 46 0.66 9.01 -7.39
C LEU A 46 0.42 8.21 -6.10
N HIS A 47 0.38 6.87 -6.17
CA HIS A 47 0.26 6.03 -4.99
C HIS A 47 1.43 6.21 -4.01
N ARG A 48 2.67 6.33 -4.50
CA ARG A 48 3.84 6.61 -3.65
C ARG A 48 3.74 7.97 -2.95
N ARG A 49 3.27 9.00 -3.65
CA ARG A 49 3.04 10.33 -3.04
C ARG A 49 1.96 10.25 -1.96
N HIS A 50 0.83 9.61 -2.27
CA HIS A 50 -0.27 9.43 -1.33
C HIS A 50 0.17 8.64 -0.07
N ALA A 51 0.98 7.59 -0.23
CA ALA A 51 1.50 6.83 0.91
C ALA A 51 2.28 7.70 1.91
N ARG A 52 3.04 8.69 1.43
CA ARG A 52 3.74 9.66 2.30
C ARG A 52 2.75 10.54 3.07
N SER A 53 1.71 11.03 2.40
CA SER A 53 0.65 11.81 3.04
C SER A 53 -0.06 10.99 4.12
N VAL A 54 -0.42 9.74 3.84
CA VAL A 54 -1.04 8.83 4.82
C VAL A 54 -0.12 8.58 6.01
N ALA A 55 1.18 8.37 5.78
CA ALA A 55 2.14 8.17 6.87
C ALA A 55 2.21 9.40 7.79
N LEU A 56 2.26 10.61 7.21
CA LEU A 56 2.24 11.86 7.98
C LEU A 56 0.92 12.04 8.75
N SER A 57 -0.23 11.77 8.12
CA SER A 57 -1.52 11.84 8.79
C SER A 57 -1.62 10.89 9.97
N ARG A 58 -1.08 9.66 9.85
CA ARG A 58 -1.04 8.69 10.95
C ARG A 58 -0.13 9.15 12.09
N LEU A 59 1.01 9.76 11.77
CA LEU A 59 1.92 10.34 12.77
C LEU A 59 1.23 11.48 13.52
N LEU A 60 0.62 12.42 12.81
CA LEU A 60 -0.08 13.55 13.42
C LEU A 60 -1.25 13.11 14.29
N LEU A 61 -2.01 12.10 13.84
CA LEU A 61 -3.07 11.50 14.65
C LEU A 61 -2.53 10.90 15.95
N ALA A 62 -1.41 10.17 15.89
CA ALA A 62 -0.79 9.61 17.09
C ALA A 62 -0.34 10.71 18.07
N VAL A 63 0.29 11.78 17.57
CA VAL A 63 0.67 12.94 18.38
C VAL A 63 -0.55 13.62 19.01
N ALA A 64 -1.62 13.84 18.24
CA ALA A 64 -2.85 14.45 18.74
C ALA A 64 -3.49 13.62 19.85
N VAL A 65 -3.53 12.29 19.69
CA VAL A 65 -4.04 11.37 20.72
C VAL A 65 -3.17 11.44 21.99
N LEU A 66 -1.85 11.42 21.87
CA LEU A 66 -0.94 11.52 23.02
C LEU A 66 -1.12 12.82 23.79
N LEU A 67 -1.18 13.96 23.07
CA LEU A 67 -1.42 15.27 23.69
C LEU A 67 -2.81 15.35 24.33
N GLY A 68 -3.83 14.79 23.68
CA GLY A 68 -5.18 14.73 24.22
C GLY A 68 -5.25 13.92 25.52
N VAL A 69 -4.60 12.76 25.57
CA VAL A 69 -4.49 11.95 26.79
C VAL A 69 -3.73 12.70 27.88
N ALA A 70 -2.60 13.33 27.56
CA ALA A 70 -1.84 14.12 28.53
C ALA A 70 -2.67 15.28 29.11
N ALA A 71 -3.43 15.98 28.27
CA ALA A 71 -4.33 17.04 28.71
C ALA A 71 -5.43 16.52 29.65
N LEU A 72 -6.03 15.37 29.33
CA LEU A 72 -7.02 14.72 30.19
C LEU A 72 -6.43 14.34 31.56
N ILE A 73 -5.21 13.78 31.58
CA ILE A 73 -4.52 13.44 32.83
C ILE A 73 -4.30 14.69 33.69
N VAL A 74 -3.86 15.80 33.10
CA VAL A 74 -3.65 17.07 33.83
C VAL A 74 -4.97 17.62 34.37
N LEU A 75 -6.03 17.64 33.56
CA LEU A 75 -7.34 18.15 33.97
C LEU A 75 -7.95 17.32 35.12
N VAL A 76 -7.89 15.99 34.98
CA VAL A 76 -8.45 15.07 35.98
C VAL A 76 -7.58 15.06 37.24
N GLY A 77 -6.25 14.92 37.10
CA GLY A 77 -5.32 14.91 38.22
C GLY A 77 -5.25 16.22 38.98
N GLY A 78 -5.29 17.36 38.28
CA GLY A 78 -5.35 18.69 38.89
C GLY A 78 -6.67 18.93 39.65
N GLY A 79 -7.78 18.35 39.18
CA GLY A 79 -9.07 18.40 39.87
C GLY A 79 -9.13 17.58 41.17
N TYR A 80 -8.22 16.63 41.39
CA TYR A 80 -8.13 15.88 42.65
C TYR A 80 -7.18 16.51 43.68
N ALA A 81 -6.39 17.52 43.28
CA ALA A 81 -5.41 18.20 44.14
C ALA A 81 -5.86 19.58 44.63
N GLY A 82 -7.06 20.04 44.22
CA GLY A 82 -7.65 21.33 44.61
C GLY A 82 -8.88 21.18 45.50
#